data_AF-A0A2K3LVW4-F1
#
_entry.id   AF-A0A2K3LVW4-F1
#
_cell.length_a   1.000
_cell.length_b   1.000
_cell.length_c   1.000
_cell.angle_alpha   90.00
_cell.angle_beta   90.00
_cell.angle_gamma   90.00
#
_symmetry.space_group_name_H-M   'P 1'
#
loop_
_entity.id
_entity.type
_entity.pdbx_description
1 polymer ?
#
loop_
_entity_poly.entity_id
_entity_poly.type
_entity_poly.pdbx_seq_one_letter_code
_entity_poly.pdbx_strand_id
1 'polypeptide(L)'
;MKVHITQGDLVGRAVIVSWVTEDESGSNAVRYWSENSKHKKLAKGKTVTYRYFNYTSGFIHHTTIKNLKYNTKYYYEVGLEHTTRQFWFTTPPEIGPDVPYTFGVM
;
A
#
# COMPACT_ATOMS: atom_id res chain seq x y z
N MET A 1 13.52 6.01 -0.22
CA MET A 1 12.20 5.43 0.07
C MET A 1 12.07 4.02 -0.49
N LYS A 2 11.96 3.01 0.38
CA LYS A 2 11.64 1.63 0.01
C LYS A 2 10.12 1.49 0.06
N VAL A 3 9.45 1.14 -1.05
CA VAL A 3 7.98 0.99 -1.10
C VAL A 3 7.66 -0.45 -1.48
N HIS A 4 6.76 -1.09 -0.75
CA HIS A 4 6.27 -2.44 -1.06
C HIS A 4 4.81 -2.60 -0.65
N ILE A 5 4.14 -3.58 -1.27
CA ILE A 5 2.74 -3.91 -1.00
C ILE A 5 2.58 -5.40 -0.76
N THR A 6 1.54 -5.77 -0.03
CA THR A 6 1.08 -7.17 0.10
C THR A 6 -0.43 -7.21 0.29
N GLN A 7 -1.05 -8.38 0.10
CA GLN A 7 -2.46 -8.59 0.40
C GLN A 7 -2.74 -8.29 1.88
N GLY A 8 -3.81 -7.55 2.15
CA GLY A 8 -4.13 -7.01 3.47
C GLY A 8 -5.35 -7.62 4.15
N ASP A 9 -5.98 -8.62 3.53
CA ASP A 9 -7.12 -9.36 4.04
C ASP A 9 -7.12 -10.81 3.54
N LEU A 10 -8.10 -11.59 3.98
CA LEU A 10 -8.22 -12.99 3.58
C LEU A 10 -8.65 -13.17 2.11
N VAL A 11 -9.40 -12.21 1.56
CA VAL A 11 -10.15 -12.39 0.31
C VAL A 11 -9.67 -11.53 -0.87
N GLY A 12 -8.64 -10.70 -0.70
CA GLY A 12 -8.06 -9.90 -1.79
C GLY A 12 -8.73 -8.53 -1.99
N ARG A 13 -9.46 -8.01 -1.00
CA ARG A 13 -10.10 -6.68 -1.03
C ARG A 13 -9.38 -5.65 -0.17
N ALA A 14 -8.24 -6.00 0.40
CA ALA A 14 -7.37 -5.06 1.08
C ALA A 14 -5.91 -5.22 0.63
N VAL A 15 -5.17 -4.12 0.69
CA VAL A 15 -3.74 -4.07 0.41
C VAL A 15 -3.05 -3.31 1.54
N ILE A 16 -1.98 -3.89 2.08
CA ILE A 16 -1.08 -3.21 3.01
C ILE A 16 -0.01 -2.52 2.17
N VAL A 17 -0.01 -1.19 2.18
CA VAL A 17 1.02 -0.37 1.57
C VAL A 17 2.03 0.00 2.66
N SER A 18 3.30 -0.25 2.38
CA SER A 18 4.39 0.04 3.31
C SER A 18 5.48 0.87 2.65
N TRP A 19 6.02 1.84 3.37
CA TRP A 19 7.15 2.64 2.90
C TRP A 19 8.03 3.15 4.03
N VAL A 20 9.24 3.61 3.69
CA VAL A 20 10.20 4.21 4.65
C VAL A 20 10.54 5.64 4.27
N THR A 21 10.45 6.56 5.25
CA THR A 21 11.02 7.92 5.21
C THR A 21 12.24 8.01 6.12
N GLU A 22 13.29 8.72 5.69
CA GLU A 22 14.57 8.77 6.42
C GLU A 22 14.64 9.98 7.36
N ASP A 23 14.30 11.18 6.88
CA ASP A 23 14.59 12.44 7.60
C ASP A 23 13.54 12.79 8.67
N GLU A 24 12.27 12.53 8.39
CA GLU A 24 11.16 12.87 9.28
C GLU A 24 10.04 11.83 9.19
N SER A 25 9.18 11.79 10.23
CA SER A 25 8.09 10.81 10.26
C SER A 25 7.20 10.98 9.05
N GLY A 26 6.85 12.22 8.70
CA GLY A 26 5.92 12.54 7.63
C GLY A 26 4.54 11.89 7.80
N SER A 27 3.73 11.99 6.75
CA SER A 27 2.37 11.44 6.74
C SER A 27 2.36 9.91 6.65
N ASN A 28 1.55 9.25 7.47
CA ASN A 28 1.17 7.85 7.34
C ASN A 28 -0.06 7.63 6.43
N ALA A 29 -0.47 8.67 5.70
CA ALA A 29 -1.64 8.60 4.83
C ALA A 29 -1.27 8.09 3.43
N VAL A 30 -2.13 7.24 2.89
CA VAL A 30 -2.10 6.80 1.49
C VAL A 30 -3.29 7.39 0.77
N ARG A 31 -3.03 8.15 -0.30
CA ARG A 31 -4.08 8.64 -1.19
C ARG A 31 -4.28 7.65 -2.32
N TYR A 32 -5.51 7.22 -2.59
CA TYR A 32 -5.77 6.15 -3.56
C TYR A 32 -7.07 6.36 -4.34
N TRP A 33 -7.11 5.86 -5.58
CA TRP A 33 -8.30 5.90 -6.44
C TRP A 33 -8.25 4.78 -7.47
N SER A 34 -9.41 4.30 -7.92
CA SER A 34 -9.48 3.38 -9.05
C SER A 34 -9.24 4.14 -10.35
N GLU A 35 -8.68 3.50 -11.38
CA GLU A 35 -8.35 4.12 -12.67
C GLU A 35 -9.50 4.94 -13.30
N ASN A 36 -10.74 4.47 -13.15
CA ASN A 36 -11.93 5.14 -13.69
C ASN A 36 -12.62 6.12 -12.72
N SER A 37 -12.03 6.40 -11.55
CA SER A 37 -12.60 7.31 -10.54
C SER A 37 -11.90 8.66 -10.54
N LYS A 38 -12.69 9.74 -10.58
CA LYS A 38 -12.21 11.10 -10.31
C LYS A 38 -12.03 11.40 -8.82
N HIS A 39 -12.58 10.55 -7.95
CA HIS A 39 -12.54 10.73 -6.50
C HIS A 39 -11.35 10.01 -5.89
N LYS A 40 -10.44 10.77 -5.28
CA LYS A 40 -9.32 10.26 -4.48
C LYS A 40 -9.75 10.09 -3.02
N LYS A 41 -9.48 8.92 -2.46
CA LYS A 41 -9.73 8.56 -1.05
C LYS A 41 -8.43 8.61 -0.27
N LEU A 42 -8.53 8.68 1.07
CA LEU A 42 -7.40 8.61 1.99
C LEU A 42 -7.57 7.43 2.94
N ALA A 43 -6.52 6.63 3.09
CA ALA A 43 -6.38 5.64 4.16
C ALA A 43 -5.29 6.12 5.13
N LYS A 44 -5.51 5.99 6.44
CA LYS A 44 -4.54 6.35 7.48
C LYS A 44 -3.92 5.08 8.06
N GLY A 45 -2.59 5.08 8.18
CA GLY A 45 -1.84 3.96 8.69
C GLY A 45 -1.30 4.17 10.10
N LYS A 46 -0.17 3.53 10.35
CA LYS A 46 0.66 3.69 11.55
C LYS A 46 2.12 3.76 11.13
N THR A 47 2.92 4.38 11.98
CA THR A 47 4.37 4.48 11.82
C THR A 47 5.03 3.72 12.96
N VAL A 48 6.09 2.98 12.64
CA VAL A 48 6.93 2.25 13.59
C VAL A 48 8.40 2.53 13.31
N THR A 49 9.23 2.38 14.32
CA THR A 49 10.69 2.44 14.22
C THR A 49 11.26 1.29 15.03
N TYR A 50 12.48 0.88 14.71
CA TYR A 50 13.21 -0.10 15.51
C TYR A 50 14.68 0.28 15.63
N ARG A 51 15.36 -0.36 16.59
CA ARG A 51 16.80 -0.26 16.78
C ARG A 51 17.40 -1.66 16.76
N TYR A 52 18.57 -1.80 16.17
CA TYR A 52 19.32 -3.04 16.14
C TYR A 52 20.81 -2.73 16.28
N PHE A 53 21.42 -3.11 17.42
CA PHE A 53 22.78 -2.71 17.78
C PHE A 53 22.98 -1.17 17.69
N ASN A 54 23.90 -0.70 16.85
CA ASN A 54 24.17 0.72 16.61
C ASN A 54 23.31 1.33 15.48
N TYR A 55 22.41 0.55 14.87
CA TYR A 55 21.52 1.00 13.82
C TYR A 55 20.17 1.44 14.39
N THR A 56 19.67 2.57 13.89
CA THR A 56 18.28 3.01 14.08
C THR A 56 17.61 3.06 12.71
N SER A 57 16.42 2.48 12.59
CA SER A 57 15.67 2.52 11.34
C SER A 57 15.20 3.93 11.01
N GLY A 58 14.95 4.20 9.73
CA GLY A 58 14.03 5.28 9.34
C GLY A 58 12.61 5.03 9.88
N PHE A 59 11.69 5.90 9.52
CA PHE A 59 10.28 5.80 9.89
C PHE A 59 9.56 4.85 8.93
N ILE A 60 9.08 3.73 9.45
CA ILE A 60 8.44 2.67 8.68
C ILE A 60 6.94 2.85 8.79
N HIS A 61 6.29 3.00 7.66
CA HIS A 61 4.85 3.24 7.54
C HIS A 61 4.14 1.97 7.10
N HIS A 62 3.00 1.69 7.70
CA HIS A 62 2.09 0.64 7.28
C HIS A 62 0.65 1.17 7.23
N THR A 63 0.04 1.12 6.05
CA THR A 63 -1.32 1.58 5.82
C THR A 63 -2.12 0.51 5.09
N THR A 64 -3.20 0.04 5.71
CA THR A 64 -4.12 -0.89 5.07
C THR A 64 -5.21 -0.13 4.33
N ILE A 65 -5.24 -0.25 3.00
CA ILE A 65 -6.37 0.17 2.18
C ILE A 65 -7.37 -0.98 2.18
N LYS A 66 -8.63 -0.71 2.54
CA LYS A 66 -9.69 -1.73 2.68
C LYS A 66 -10.85 -1.47 1.72
N ASN A 67 -11.74 -2.45 1.60
CA ASN A 67 -13.00 -2.37 0.84
C ASN A 67 -12.77 -2.02 -0.63
N LEU A 68 -11.70 -2.55 -1.23
CA LEU A 68 -11.41 -2.41 -2.65
C LEU A 68 -12.39 -3.24 -3.49
N LYS A 69 -12.57 -2.84 -4.74
CA LYS A 69 -13.27 -3.64 -5.75
C LYS A 69 -12.31 -4.70 -6.29
N TYR A 70 -12.83 -5.89 -6.60
CA TYR A 70 -12.07 -6.92 -7.31
C TYR A 70 -11.73 -6.51 -8.74
N ASN A 71 -10.71 -7.15 -9.31
CA ASN A 71 -10.26 -6.99 -10.70
C ASN A 71 -10.20 -5.53 -11.16
N THR A 72 -9.68 -4.66 -10.29
CA THR A 72 -9.69 -3.22 -10.50
C THR A 72 -8.29 -2.66 -10.29
N LYS A 73 -7.83 -1.88 -11.26
CA LYS A 73 -6.58 -1.13 -11.13
C LYS A 73 -6.78 0.08 -10.22
N TYR A 74 -5.93 0.18 -9.22
CA TYR A 74 -5.85 1.30 -8.29
C TYR A 74 -4.51 2.02 -8.43
N TYR A 75 -4.57 3.33 -8.48
CA TYR A 75 -3.43 4.20 -8.26
C TYR A 75 -3.36 4.56 -6.77
N TYR A 76 -2.14 4.72 -6.26
CA TYR A 76 -1.93 5.22 -4.91
C TYR A 76 -0.69 6.10 -4.82
N GLU A 77 -0.73 7.04 -3.89
CA GLU A 77 0.34 7.99 -3.57
C GLU A 77 0.74 7.84 -2.09
N VAL A 78 2.04 7.88 -1.83
CA VAL A 78 2.65 7.93 -0.49
C VAL A 78 3.55 9.15 -0.36
N GLY A 79 3.92 9.53 0.87
CA GLY A 79 4.79 10.69 1.11
C GLY A 79 4.09 12.04 0.86
N LEU A 80 2.81 12.13 1.23
CA LEU A 80 1.92 13.25 0.88
C LEU A 80 2.32 14.62 1.45
N GLU A 81 3.18 14.65 2.47
CA GLU A 81 3.66 15.89 3.12
C GLU A 81 5.03 16.35 2.57
N HIS A 82 5.73 15.50 1.82
CA HIS A 82 7.08 15.76 1.31
C HIS A 82 7.15 15.40 -0.18
N THR A 83 8.08 14.54 -0.57
CA THR A 83 8.18 14.01 -1.93
C THR A 83 7.12 12.94 -2.17
N THR A 84 6.04 13.34 -2.83
CA THR A 84 4.97 12.42 -3.24
C THR A 84 5.46 11.47 -4.35
N ARG A 85 5.18 10.17 -4.20
CA ARG A 85 5.43 9.16 -5.24
C ARG A 85 4.15 8.41 -5.55
N GLN A 86 3.85 8.26 -6.83
CA GLN A 86 2.68 7.54 -7.33
C GLN A 86 3.06 6.16 -7.84
N PHE A 87 2.23 5.16 -7.52
CA PHE A 87 2.34 3.78 -7.95
C PHE A 87 0.96 3.24 -8.30
N TRP A 88 0.89 1.99 -8.73
CA TRP A 88 -0.36 1.30 -9.00
C TRP A 88 -0.28 -0.18 -8.68
N PHE A 89 -1.44 -0.81 -8.48
CA PHE A 89 -1.63 -2.25 -8.39
C PHE A 89 -3.01 -2.63 -8.95
N THR A 90 -3.21 -3.91 -9.24
CA THR A 90 -4.52 -4.45 -9.64
C THR A 90 -4.96 -5.44 -8.58
N THR A 91 -6.16 -5.26 -8.04
CA THR A 91 -6.75 -6.25 -7.13
C THR A 91 -7.04 -7.55 -7.87
N PRO A 92 -6.93 -8.71 -7.20
CA PRO A 92 -7.30 -9.98 -7.81
C PRO A 92 -8.79 -10.01 -8.19
N PRO A 93 -9.20 -10.90 -9.09
CA PRO A 93 -10.60 -11.26 -9.25
C PRO A 93 -11.19 -11.78 -7.93
N GLU A 94 -12.52 -11.83 -7.85
CA GLU A 94 -13.20 -12.47 -6.73
C GLU A 94 -12.84 -13.96 -6.67
N ILE A 95 -12.70 -14.51 -5.46
CA ILE A 95 -12.37 -15.93 -5.27
C ILE A 95 -13.47 -16.80 -5.88
N GLY A 96 -13.06 -17.77 -6.68
CA GLY A 96 -13.96 -18.75 -7.28
C GLY A 96 -13.21 -20.02 -7.72
N PRO A 97 -13.92 -21.13 -7.92
CA PRO A 97 -13.32 -22.44 -8.21
C PRO A 97 -12.53 -22.46 -9.53
N ASP A 98 -12.97 -21.69 -10.53
CA ASP A 98 -12.41 -21.71 -11.89
C ASP A 98 -11.71 -20.39 -12.27
N VAL A 99 -11.28 -19.61 -11.27
CA VAL A 99 -10.70 -18.28 -11.50
C VAL A 99 -9.19 -18.41 -11.74
N PRO A 100 -8.69 -18.08 -12.95
CA PRO A 100 -7.29 -18.22 -13.28
C PRO A 100 -6.45 -17.12 -12.61
N TYR A 101 -5.23 -17.46 -12.20
CA TYR A 101 -4.24 -16.50 -11.71
C TYR A 101 -2.82 -17.04 -11.94
N THR A 102 -1.85 -16.13 -12.09
CA THR A 102 -0.44 -16.50 -12.27
C THR A 102 0.37 -16.02 -11.07
N PHE A 103 1.09 -16.94 -10.43
CA PHE A 103 1.99 -16.64 -9.33
C PHE A 103 3.45 -16.74 -9.80
N GLY A 104 4.24 -15.70 -9.56
CA GLY A 104 5.70 -15.79 -9.65
C GLY A 104 6.26 -16.48 -8.41
N VAL A 105 7.22 -17.38 -8.59
CA VAL A 105 7.95 -18.06 -7.51
C VAL A 105 9.41 -17.65 -7.61
N MET A 106 9.98 -17.17 -6.50
CA MET A 106 11.37 -16.69 -6.39
C MET A 106 12.07 -17.41 -5.24
#